data_AF-A0A7W1KBG1-F1
#
_entry.id   AF-A0A7W1KBG1-F1
#
_cell.length_a   1.000
_cell.length_b   1.000
_cell.length_c   1.000
_cell.angle_alpha   90.00
_cell.angle_beta   90.00
_cell.angle_gamma   90.00
#
_symmetry.space_group_name_H-M   'P 1'
#
loop_
_entity.id
_entity.type
_entity.pdbx_description
1 polymer ?
#
loop_
_entity_poly.entity_id
_entity_poly.type
_entity_poly.pdbx_seq_one_letter_code
_entity_poly.pdbx_strand_id
1 'polypeptide(L)'
;MTSQTRPEVPALAGYALLRSALELTLDPVGREQFDACRERGPLIVERDEAGRFDTLLCDRDVEHLVCETAIRSPGLRLVKDGAQLPLSGYTTDVSWRPGSFSATAVVDRVAEEHAAGATIVLQALHLHWHPAALYCRGLEIALGCPVQANAYCTPASAQGFAVHHDTHDVFVLQVSGRKRWRIYEPVHELPLKDQRWSSANADAVGE
;
A
#
# COMPACT_ATOMS: atom_id res chain seq x y z
N MET A 1 46.44 -11.08 13.89
CA MET A 1 45.04 -11.15 14.34
C MET A 1 44.33 -9.90 13.88
N THR A 2 43.72 -9.98 12.70
CA THR A 2 43.00 -8.87 12.05
C THR A 2 41.67 -8.65 12.78
N SER A 3 41.52 -7.45 13.34
CA SER A 3 40.28 -6.92 13.88
C SER A 3 39.24 -6.90 12.75
N GLN A 4 38.22 -7.77 12.85
CA GLN A 4 37.04 -7.67 12.01
C GLN A 4 36.16 -6.56 12.57
N THR A 5 36.05 -5.46 11.83
CA THR A 5 35.05 -4.42 12.03
C THR A 5 33.66 -5.05 11.92
N ARG A 6 32.89 -4.95 13.01
CA ARG A 6 31.49 -5.30 13.08
C ARG A 6 30.72 -4.41 12.09
N PRO A 7 29.82 -4.96 11.23
CA PRO A 7 29.09 -4.13 10.27
C PRO A 7 28.24 -3.10 11.01
N GLU A 8 28.26 -1.85 10.53
CA GLU A 8 27.40 -0.77 11.03
C GLU A 8 25.92 -1.16 10.88
N VAL A 9 25.15 -0.87 11.92
CA VAL A 9 23.80 -1.38 12.15
C VAL A 9 22.77 -0.62 11.29
N PRO A 10 21.77 -1.28 10.68
CA PRO A 10 20.63 -0.68 9.94
C PRO A 10 19.76 0.34 10.71
N ALA A 11 20.09 0.63 11.97
CA ALA A 11 19.28 1.42 12.89
C ALA A 11 19.10 2.89 12.44
N LEU A 12 20.13 3.48 11.81
CA LEU A 12 20.10 4.91 11.45
C LEU A 12 19.05 5.23 10.37
N ALA A 13 18.87 4.34 9.38
CA ALA A 13 17.85 4.50 8.35
C ALA A 13 16.42 4.38 8.92
N GLY A 14 16.22 3.47 9.88
CA GLY A 14 14.93 3.30 10.56
C GLY A 14 14.54 4.52 11.42
N TYR A 15 15.51 5.13 12.11
CA TYR A 15 15.25 6.36 12.89
C TYR A 15 14.92 7.57 12.01
N ALA A 16 15.51 7.65 10.82
CA ALA A 16 15.20 8.70 9.85
C ALA A 16 13.73 8.59 9.42
N LEU A 17 13.30 7.41 8.95
CA LEU A 17 11.90 7.16 8.55
C LEU A 17 10.89 7.51 9.65
N LEU A 18 11.19 7.18 10.90
CA LEU A 18 10.32 7.49 12.03
C LEU A 18 10.13 9.01 12.24
N ARG A 19 11.18 9.82 12.05
CA ARG A 19 11.16 11.25 12.34
C ARG A 19 10.67 12.10 11.16
N SER A 20 10.87 11.63 9.93
CA SER A 20 10.62 12.41 8.73
C SER A 20 9.53 11.83 7.83
N ALA A 21 8.68 10.90 8.31
CA ALA A 21 7.66 10.25 7.47
C ALA A 21 6.74 11.26 6.75
N LEU A 22 6.23 12.26 7.48
CA LEU A 22 5.37 13.29 6.89
C LEU A 22 6.16 14.19 5.91
N GLU A 23 7.40 14.54 6.24
CA GLU A 23 8.27 15.32 5.35
C GLU A 23 8.61 14.54 4.07
N LEU A 24 8.98 13.26 4.19
CA LEU A 24 9.19 12.34 3.07
C LEU A 24 7.96 12.31 2.14
N THR A 25 6.76 12.40 2.71
CA THR A 25 5.47 12.39 2.00
C THR A 25 5.17 13.72 1.30
N LEU A 26 5.51 14.85 1.92
CA LEU A 26 5.02 16.17 1.50
C LEU A 26 6.05 17.00 0.72
N ASP A 27 7.34 16.94 1.09
CA ASP A 27 8.40 17.77 0.49
C ASP A 27 8.41 17.66 -1.05
N PRO A 28 8.39 18.75 -1.82
CA PRO A 28 8.68 20.13 -1.41
C PRO A 28 7.48 20.91 -0.87
N VAL A 29 6.30 20.31 -0.77
CA VAL A 29 5.11 20.97 -0.22
C VAL A 29 5.24 21.10 1.30
N GLY A 30 5.04 22.31 1.81
CA GLY A 30 5.07 22.60 3.24
C GLY A 30 3.83 22.07 3.98
N ARG A 31 3.98 21.81 5.28
CA ARG A 31 2.89 21.33 6.14
C ARG A 31 1.67 22.26 6.15
N GLU A 32 1.88 23.57 6.08
CA GLU A 32 0.79 24.56 6.03
C GLU A 32 -0.16 24.33 4.85
N GLN A 33 0.40 24.07 3.65
CA GLN A 33 -0.40 23.79 2.47
C GLN A 33 -1.14 22.45 2.60
N PHE A 34 -0.51 21.43 3.18
CA PHE A 34 -1.17 20.17 3.50
C PHE A 34 -2.34 20.36 4.47
N ASP A 35 -2.14 21.09 5.56
CA ASP A 35 -3.20 21.35 6.54
C ASP A 35 -4.35 22.16 5.92
N ALA A 36 -4.07 23.04 4.95
CA ALA A 36 -5.08 23.82 4.25
C ALA A 36 -5.96 22.99 3.29
N CYS A 37 -5.45 21.88 2.74
CA CYS A 37 -6.18 21.01 1.81
C CYS A 37 -6.75 19.74 2.45
N ARG A 38 -6.24 19.35 3.64
CA ARG A 38 -6.70 18.15 4.36
C ARG A 38 -8.22 18.19 4.54
N GLU A 39 -8.89 17.07 4.26
CA GLU A 39 -10.35 16.91 4.31
C GLU A 39 -11.14 17.87 3.39
N ARG A 40 -10.48 18.57 2.45
CA ARG A 40 -11.11 19.55 1.54
C ARG A 40 -10.88 19.26 0.07
N GLY A 41 -9.77 18.62 -0.28
CA GLY A 41 -9.47 18.29 -1.67
C GLY A 41 -8.16 17.53 -1.85
N PRO A 42 -7.88 17.03 -3.06
CA PRO A 42 -6.65 16.32 -3.34
C PRO A 42 -5.44 17.27 -3.34
N LEU A 43 -4.34 16.83 -2.73
CA LEU A 43 -3.02 17.45 -2.87
C LEU A 43 -2.15 16.59 -3.76
N ILE A 44 -1.77 17.11 -4.92
CA ILE A 44 -0.86 16.45 -5.85
C ILE A 44 0.54 17.03 -5.63
N VAL A 45 1.48 16.17 -5.22
CA VAL A 45 2.89 16.55 -5.07
C VAL A 45 3.70 15.91 -6.20
N GLU A 46 3.96 16.71 -7.24
CA GLU A 46 4.78 16.27 -8.38
C GLU A 46 6.26 16.35 -8.03
N ARG A 47 7.00 15.28 -8.37
CA ARG A 47 8.45 15.16 -8.16
C ARG A 47 9.09 14.45 -9.34
N ASP A 48 10.32 14.83 -9.65
CA ASP A 48 11.18 14.12 -10.60
C ASP A 48 12.30 13.39 -9.84
N GLU A 49 11.90 12.59 -8.86
CA GLU A 49 12.79 11.89 -7.93
C GLU A 49 12.49 10.38 -7.94
N ALA A 50 12.92 9.71 -9.01
CA ALA A 50 12.79 8.26 -9.11
C ALA A 50 13.47 7.58 -7.90
N GLY A 51 12.79 6.63 -7.28
CA GLY A 51 13.30 5.86 -6.15
C GLY A 51 13.24 6.57 -4.78
N ARG A 52 12.59 7.75 -4.67
CA ARG A 52 12.40 8.44 -3.38
C ARG A 52 11.87 7.52 -2.27
N PHE A 53 11.01 6.57 -2.63
CA PHE A 53 10.36 5.65 -1.70
C PHE A 53 10.99 4.26 -1.66
N ASP A 54 12.15 4.03 -2.29
CA ASP A 54 12.80 2.70 -2.34
C ASP A 54 13.16 2.17 -0.94
N THR A 55 13.39 3.07 0.03
CA THR A 55 13.61 2.69 1.43
C THR A 55 12.36 2.23 2.15
N LEU A 56 11.17 2.54 1.63
CA LEU A 56 9.89 2.06 2.16
C LEU A 56 9.51 0.72 1.54
N LEU A 57 9.60 0.62 0.22
CA LEU A 57 9.28 -0.57 -0.55
C LEU A 57 9.92 -0.42 -1.94
N CYS A 58 10.42 -1.50 -2.52
CA CYS A 58 10.76 -1.56 -3.94
C CYS A 58 10.27 -2.88 -4.56
N ASP A 59 10.44 -3.06 -5.87
CA ASP A 59 9.97 -4.28 -6.56
C ASP A 59 10.61 -5.56 -6.00
N ARG A 60 11.88 -5.48 -5.57
CA ARG A 60 12.57 -6.59 -4.89
C ARG A 60 11.96 -6.92 -3.54
N ASP A 61 11.51 -5.92 -2.79
CA ASP A 61 10.88 -6.15 -1.49
C ASP A 61 9.52 -6.82 -1.65
N VAL A 62 8.76 -6.45 -2.70
CA VAL A 62 7.51 -7.12 -3.05
C VAL A 62 7.76 -8.58 -3.41
N GLU A 63 8.79 -8.84 -4.24
CA GLU A 63 9.21 -10.21 -4.57
C GLU A 63 9.59 -10.99 -3.30
N HIS A 64 10.44 -10.44 -2.43
CA HIS A 64 10.82 -11.07 -1.16
C HIS A 64 9.60 -11.37 -0.28
N LEU A 65 8.67 -10.41 -0.11
CA LEU A 65 7.45 -10.59 0.66
C LEU A 65 6.58 -11.74 0.11
N VAL A 66 6.43 -11.85 -1.20
CA VAL A 66 5.60 -12.89 -1.82
C VAL A 66 6.31 -14.24 -1.85
N CYS A 67 7.59 -14.27 -2.21
CA CYS A 67 8.33 -15.49 -2.53
C CYS A 67 8.97 -16.16 -1.31
N GLU A 68 9.37 -15.39 -0.29
CA GLU A 68 10.24 -15.89 0.79
C GLU A 68 9.59 -15.89 2.17
N THR A 69 8.60 -15.01 2.42
CA THR A 69 8.02 -14.88 3.77
C THR A 69 6.90 -15.86 4.08
N ALA A 70 6.46 -16.65 3.08
CA ALA A 70 5.26 -17.48 3.15
C ALA A 70 4.03 -16.66 3.61
N ILE A 71 3.86 -15.47 3.03
CA ILE A 71 2.77 -14.56 3.38
C ILE A 71 1.41 -15.26 3.24
N ARG A 72 0.51 -14.97 4.19
CA ARG A 72 -0.80 -15.64 4.32
C ARG A 72 -1.93 -14.65 4.17
N SER A 73 -3.12 -15.15 3.86
CA SER A 73 -4.35 -14.38 4.04
C SER A 73 -4.56 -14.01 5.52
N PRO A 74 -5.05 -12.80 5.85
CA PRO A 74 -5.46 -11.73 4.94
C PRO A 74 -4.31 -10.80 4.49
N GLY A 75 -3.05 -11.04 4.86
CA GLY A 75 -1.91 -10.18 4.47
C GLY A 75 -1.65 -10.10 2.96
N LEU A 76 -2.11 -11.08 2.18
CA LEU A 76 -2.07 -11.05 0.71
C LEU A 76 -3.43 -11.40 0.11
N ARG A 77 -3.85 -10.62 -0.91
CA ARG A 77 -4.95 -10.99 -1.80
C ARG A 77 -4.67 -10.62 -3.25
N LEU A 78 -5.33 -11.30 -4.18
CA LEU A 78 -5.31 -10.97 -5.60
C LEU A 78 -6.65 -10.38 -6.03
N VAL A 79 -6.60 -9.31 -6.83
CA VAL A 79 -7.78 -8.64 -7.37
C VAL A 79 -7.64 -8.52 -8.89
N LYS A 80 -8.67 -8.93 -9.61
CA LYS A 80 -8.72 -8.87 -11.08
C LYS A 80 -10.10 -8.41 -11.51
N ASP A 81 -10.16 -7.50 -12.48
CA ASP A 81 -11.41 -6.95 -13.02
C ASP A 81 -12.37 -6.43 -11.93
N GLY A 82 -11.81 -5.79 -10.89
CA GLY A 82 -12.57 -5.21 -9.78
C GLY A 82 -13.05 -6.19 -8.72
N ALA A 83 -12.74 -7.49 -8.83
CA ALA A 83 -13.16 -8.52 -7.89
C ALA A 83 -11.96 -9.25 -7.27
N GLN A 84 -12.11 -9.66 -6.00
CA GLN A 84 -11.11 -10.51 -5.34
C GLN A 84 -11.17 -11.94 -5.91
N LEU A 85 -10.01 -12.50 -6.27
CA LEU A 85 -9.92 -13.90 -6.67
C LEU A 85 -10.15 -14.84 -5.47
N PRO A 86 -10.76 -16.02 -5.66
CA PRO A 86 -10.91 -17.01 -4.60
C PRO A 86 -9.55 -17.44 -4.03
N LEU A 87 -9.40 -17.49 -2.70
CA LEU A 87 -8.14 -17.85 -2.05
C LEU A 87 -7.63 -19.23 -2.49
N SER A 88 -8.54 -20.19 -2.72
CA SER A 88 -8.19 -21.54 -3.20
C SER A 88 -7.47 -21.55 -4.55
N GLY A 89 -7.61 -20.48 -5.35
CA GLY A 89 -6.94 -20.32 -6.63
C GLY A 89 -5.42 -20.10 -6.49
N TYR A 90 -4.95 -19.52 -5.38
CA TYR A 90 -3.54 -19.15 -5.24
C TYR A 90 -2.94 -19.40 -3.85
N THR A 91 -3.67 -20.07 -2.96
CA THR A 91 -3.17 -20.43 -1.61
C THR A 91 -3.33 -21.92 -1.32
N THR A 92 -2.58 -22.40 -0.32
CA THR A 92 -2.68 -23.75 0.23
C THR A 92 -2.53 -23.73 1.75
N ASP A 93 -3.02 -24.79 2.39
CA ASP A 93 -2.75 -25.04 3.80
C ASP A 93 -1.48 -25.86 3.94
N VAL A 94 -0.55 -25.40 4.79
CA VAL A 94 0.68 -26.13 5.11
C VAL A 94 0.48 -26.85 6.43
N SER A 95 0.55 -28.18 6.41
CA SER A 95 0.37 -29.01 7.61
C SER A 95 1.48 -28.75 8.64
N TRP A 96 1.10 -28.55 9.90
CA TRP A 96 2.02 -28.35 11.02
C TRP A 96 1.54 -29.14 12.26
N ARG A 97 2.32 -29.22 13.34
CA ARG A 97 1.85 -29.87 14.58
C ARG A 97 2.12 -29.02 15.82
N PRO A 98 1.08 -28.71 16.64
CA PRO A 98 -0.35 -28.91 16.36
C PRO A 98 -0.88 -27.84 15.36
N GLY A 99 -1.55 -28.24 14.27
CA GLY A 99 -2.35 -27.32 13.42
C GLY A 99 -1.92 -27.21 11.94
N SER A 100 -2.13 -26.05 11.35
CA SER A 100 -1.69 -25.73 9.99
C SER A 100 -1.45 -24.23 9.83
N PHE A 101 -0.61 -23.88 8.87
CA PHE A 101 -0.54 -22.53 8.34
C PHE A 101 -1.54 -22.44 7.19
N SER A 102 -2.75 -21.98 7.49
CA SER A 102 -3.81 -21.86 6.48
C SER A 102 -3.60 -20.70 5.53
N ALA A 103 -4.11 -20.85 4.30
CA ALA A 103 -4.12 -19.83 3.25
C ALA A 103 -2.74 -19.20 2.98
N THR A 104 -1.70 -20.04 2.97
CA THR A 104 -0.33 -19.66 2.59
C THR A 104 -0.24 -19.48 1.08
N ALA A 105 0.32 -18.36 0.63
CA ALA A 105 0.48 -18.08 -0.79
C ALA A 105 1.31 -19.17 -1.49
N VAL A 106 0.84 -19.61 -2.65
CA VAL A 106 1.59 -20.48 -3.57
C VAL A 106 2.20 -19.57 -4.62
N VAL A 107 3.52 -19.38 -4.55
CA VAL A 107 4.28 -18.39 -5.34
C VAL A 107 3.98 -18.50 -6.84
N ASP A 108 4.06 -19.71 -7.40
CA ASP A 108 3.82 -19.94 -8.83
C ASP A 108 2.42 -19.48 -9.26
N ARG A 109 1.39 -19.79 -8.46
CA ARG A 109 0.01 -19.40 -8.76
C ARG A 109 -0.21 -17.90 -8.62
N VAL A 110 0.44 -17.27 -7.64
CA VAL A 110 0.41 -15.80 -7.50
C VAL A 110 1.06 -15.13 -8.71
N ALA A 111 2.21 -15.64 -9.16
CA ALA A 111 2.93 -15.12 -10.32
C ALA A 111 2.13 -15.32 -11.62
N GLU A 112 1.51 -16.49 -11.81
CA GLU A 112 0.63 -16.78 -12.96
C GLU A 112 -0.55 -15.82 -13.03
N GLU A 113 -1.26 -15.63 -11.91
CA GLU A 113 -2.40 -14.72 -11.85
C GLU A 113 -1.97 -13.26 -12.08
N HIS A 114 -0.83 -12.86 -11.51
CA HIS A 114 -0.27 -11.52 -11.73
C HIS A 114 0.09 -11.30 -13.19
N ALA A 115 0.78 -12.24 -13.84
CA ALA A 115 1.06 -12.19 -15.27
C ALA A 115 -0.21 -12.16 -16.12
N ALA A 116 -1.29 -12.80 -15.64
CA ALA A 116 -2.60 -12.78 -16.28
C ALA A 116 -3.42 -11.50 -16.01
N GLY A 117 -2.86 -10.49 -15.32
CA GLY A 117 -3.50 -9.19 -15.09
C GLY A 117 -3.98 -8.93 -13.67
N ALA A 118 -3.82 -9.87 -12.73
CA ALA A 118 -4.24 -9.66 -11.35
C ALA A 118 -3.32 -8.66 -10.63
N THR A 119 -3.93 -7.76 -9.86
CA THR A 119 -3.21 -6.91 -8.92
C THR A 119 -2.91 -7.68 -7.64
N ILE A 120 -1.63 -7.74 -7.25
CA ILE A 120 -1.20 -8.21 -5.94
C ILE A 120 -1.47 -7.09 -4.94
N VAL A 121 -2.24 -7.40 -3.89
CA VAL A 121 -2.51 -6.49 -2.79
C VAL A 121 -1.87 -7.05 -1.52
N LEU A 122 -0.89 -6.32 -1.00
CA LEU A 122 -0.27 -6.58 0.30
C LEU A 122 -1.02 -5.75 1.35
N GLN A 123 -1.86 -6.43 2.13
CA GLN A 123 -2.77 -5.79 3.08
C GLN A 123 -2.10 -5.63 4.43
N ALA A 124 -2.40 -4.52 5.10
CA ALA A 124 -1.85 -4.17 6.41
C ALA A 124 -0.32 -4.38 6.45
N LEU A 125 0.38 -3.91 5.41
CA LEU A 125 1.80 -4.14 5.16
C LEU A 125 2.67 -3.77 6.37
N HIS A 126 2.30 -2.70 7.08
CA HIS A 126 2.92 -2.26 8.33
C HIS A 126 2.96 -3.31 9.46
N LEU A 127 2.16 -4.38 9.40
CA LEU A 127 2.21 -5.50 10.35
C LEU A 127 3.30 -6.53 10.04
N HIS A 128 3.77 -6.57 8.78
CA HIS A 128 4.65 -7.63 8.27
C HIS A 128 5.91 -7.09 7.59
N TRP A 129 6.02 -5.77 7.42
CA TRP A 129 7.15 -5.12 6.77
C TRP A 129 7.67 -3.95 7.60
N HIS A 130 8.90 -4.09 8.09
CA HIS A 130 9.47 -3.17 9.09
C HIS A 130 9.58 -1.71 8.61
N PRO A 131 10.05 -1.40 7.38
CA PRO A 131 10.05 -0.03 6.88
C PRO A 131 8.66 0.62 6.86
N ALA A 132 7.63 -0.11 6.42
CA ALA A 132 6.24 0.36 6.46
C ALA A 132 5.75 0.58 7.90
N ALA A 133 6.13 -0.29 8.84
CA ALA A 133 5.79 -0.12 10.26
C ALA A 133 6.36 1.18 10.84
N LEU A 134 7.64 1.47 10.57
CA LEU A 134 8.29 2.70 11.03
C LEU A 134 7.70 3.95 10.38
N TYR A 135 7.41 3.88 9.09
CA TYR A 135 6.78 4.96 8.34
C TYR A 135 5.37 5.27 8.85
N CYS A 136 4.51 4.25 9.01
CA CYS A 136 3.19 4.43 9.60
C CYS A 136 3.29 5.04 11.00
N ARG A 137 4.21 4.55 11.84
CA ARG A 137 4.41 5.11 13.18
C ARG A 137 4.88 6.57 13.15
N GLY A 138 5.73 6.94 12.21
CA GLY A 138 6.16 8.34 12.03
C GLY A 138 4.99 9.25 11.63
N LEU A 139 4.12 8.79 10.73
CA LEU A 139 2.90 9.51 10.38
C LEU A 139 1.91 9.60 11.54
N GLU A 140 1.73 8.54 12.33
CA GLU A 140 0.88 8.55 13.53
C GLU A 140 1.32 9.64 14.52
N ILE A 141 2.63 9.75 14.75
CA ILE A 141 3.21 10.78 15.62
C ILE A 141 2.94 12.18 15.06
N ALA A 142 3.09 12.37 13.74
CA ALA A 142 2.96 13.67 13.09
C ALA A 142 1.50 14.14 12.91
N LEU A 143 0.56 13.20 12.76
CA LEU A 143 -0.85 13.48 12.44
C LEU A 143 -1.79 13.30 13.64
N GLY A 144 -1.38 12.56 14.67
CA GLY A 144 -2.19 12.31 15.86
C GLY A 144 -3.34 11.32 15.66
N CYS A 145 -3.31 10.52 14.59
CA CYS A 145 -4.32 9.51 14.28
C CYS A 145 -3.68 8.18 13.84
N PRO A 146 -4.41 7.05 13.93
CA PRO A 146 -3.90 5.75 13.45
C PRO A 146 -3.57 5.78 11.95
N VAL A 147 -2.50 5.10 11.55
CA VAL A 147 -2.08 4.99 10.15
C VAL A 147 -1.80 3.54 9.78
N GLN A 148 -2.35 3.12 8.65
CA GLN A 148 -2.12 1.80 8.06
C GLN A 148 -1.59 1.95 6.63
N ALA A 149 -0.79 0.98 6.20
CA ALA A 149 -0.29 0.89 4.83
C ALA A 149 -0.78 -0.37 4.12
N ASN A 150 -1.13 -0.24 2.85
CA ASN A 150 -1.33 -1.31 1.88
C ASN A 150 -0.41 -1.03 0.67
N ALA A 151 0.04 -2.08 -0.02
CA ALA A 151 0.73 -1.94 -1.30
C ALA A 151 -0.04 -2.64 -2.42
N TYR A 152 0.00 -2.04 -3.61
CA TYR A 152 -0.75 -2.49 -4.78
C TYR A 152 0.21 -2.63 -5.96
N CYS A 153 0.54 -3.86 -6.34
CA CYS A 153 1.34 -4.16 -7.52
C CYS A 153 0.41 -4.57 -8.67
N THR A 154 0.18 -3.65 -9.61
CA THR A 154 -0.68 -3.86 -10.78
C THR A 154 0.20 -4.05 -12.03
N PRO A 155 0.04 -5.14 -12.80
CA PRO A 155 0.82 -5.35 -14.01
C PRO A 155 0.41 -4.34 -15.10
N ALA A 156 1.23 -4.21 -16.15
CA ALA A 156 0.96 -3.29 -17.25
C ALA A 156 -0.41 -3.55 -17.90
N SER A 157 -1.10 -2.47 -18.28
CA SER A 157 -2.42 -2.50 -18.95
C SER A 157 -3.58 -3.12 -18.15
N ALA A 158 -3.39 -3.41 -16.86
CA ALA A 158 -4.46 -3.89 -15.99
C ALA A 158 -5.04 -2.76 -15.10
N GLN A 159 -6.31 -2.92 -14.71
CA GLN A 159 -6.97 -2.09 -13.71
C GLN A 159 -7.42 -2.96 -12.54
N GLY A 160 -6.85 -2.72 -11.35
CA GLY A 160 -7.16 -3.52 -10.17
C GLY A 160 -8.57 -3.30 -9.61
N PHE A 161 -9.02 -2.04 -9.52
CA PHE A 161 -10.26 -1.67 -8.82
C PHE A 161 -11.18 -0.83 -9.70
N ALA A 162 -12.49 -0.97 -9.50
CA ALA A 162 -13.49 -0.08 -10.06
C ALA A 162 -13.43 1.31 -9.39
N VAL A 163 -14.16 2.28 -9.94
CA VAL A 163 -14.34 3.59 -9.30
C VAL A 163 -14.99 3.40 -7.93
N HIS A 164 -14.42 4.06 -6.91
CA HIS A 164 -14.91 4.03 -5.53
C HIS A 164 -14.36 5.25 -4.77
N HIS A 165 -14.84 5.42 -3.55
CA HIS A 165 -14.22 6.26 -2.53
C HIS A 165 -13.94 5.42 -1.28
N ASP A 166 -12.95 5.83 -0.52
CA ASP A 166 -12.68 5.31 0.82
C ASP A 166 -13.33 6.20 1.88
N THR A 167 -13.50 5.67 3.10
CA THR A 167 -14.05 6.42 4.24
C THR A 167 -12.94 6.90 5.18
N HIS A 168 -11.76 7.15 4.64
CA HIS A 168 -10.58 7.61 5.37
C HIS A 168 -9.67 8.43 4.44
N ASP A 169 -8.83 9.30 5.01
CA ASP A 169 -7.78 9.99 4.27
C ASP A 169 -6.75 9.00 3.72
N VAL A 170 -6.21 9.29 2.53
CA VAL A 170 -5.22 8.44 1.86
C VAL A 170 -4.04 9.27 1.37
N PHE A 171 -2.82 8.84 1.72
CA PHE A 171 -1.61 9.20 0.98
C PHE A 171 -1.32 8.12 -0.05
N VAL A 172 -1.18 8.50 -1.32
CA VAL A 172 -0.75 7.60 -2.40
C VAL A 172 0.69 7.89 -2.75
N LEU A 173 1.58 6.92 -2.50
CA LEU A 173 2.99 7.00 -2.88
C LEU A 173 3.25 6.15 -4.13
N GLN A 174 3.67 6.78 -5.24
CA GLN A 174 4.08 6.03 -6.42
C GLN A 174 5.52 5.53 -6.22
N VAL A 175 5.66 4.24 -5.92
CA VAL A 175 6.94 3.61 -5.57
C VAL A 175 7.73 3.18 -6.81
N SER A 176 7.11 2.39 -7.69
CA SER A 176 7.73 1.90 -8.93
C SER A 176 6.79 2.07 -10.11
N GLY A 177 7.34 2.24 -11.31
CA GLY A 177 6.57 2.38 -12.55
C GLY A 177 5.69 3.65 -12.60
N ARG A 178 4.57 3.56 -13.33
CA ARG A 178 3.64 4.67 -13.55
C ARG A 178 2.20 4.17 -13.49
N LYS A 179 1.31 4.98 -12.92
CA LYS A 179 -0.13 4.70 -12.89
C LYS A 179 -0.91 5.96 -13.25
N ARG A 180 -1.92 5.81 -14.10
CA ARG A 180 -2.85 6.91 -14.41
C ARG A 180 -3.94 6.94 -13.35
N TRP A 181 -4.01 8.01 -12.59
CA TRP A 181 -5.08 8.27 -11.64
C TRP A 181 -6.13 9.18 -12.27
N ARG A 182 -7.41 8.88 -12.01
CA ARG A 182 -8.55 9.75 -12.30
C ARG A 182 -9.23 10.00 -10.97
N ILE A 183 -9.26 11.26 -10.55
CA ILE A 183 -9.88 11.71 -9.31
C ILE A 183 -11.09 12.56 -9.73
N TYR A 184 -12.22 12.35 -9.08
CA TYR A 184 -13.49 13.00 -9.37
C TYR A 184 -13.92 13.81 -8.14
N GLU A 185 -14.82 14.77 -8.36
CA GLU A 185 -15.49 15.45 -7.26
C GLU A 185 -16.26 14.45 -6.38
N PRO A 186 -16.33 14.70 -5.06
CA PRO A 186 -16.99 13.78 -4.16
C PRO A 186 -18.50 13.75 -4.39
N VAL A 187 -19.06 12.54 -4.55
CA VAL A 187 -20.52 12.33 -4.51
C VAL A 187 -21.08 12.61 -3.12
N HIS A 188 -20.27 12.33 -2.09
CA HIS A 188 -20.55 12.62 -0.70
C HIS A 188 -19.30 13.27 -0.10
N GLU A 189 -19.43 14.48 0.46
CA GLU A 189 -18.37 15.07 1.27
C GLU A 189 -18.16 14.23 2.53
N LEU A 190 -16.91 13.79 2.76
CA LEU A 190 -16.50 13.00 3.94
C LEU A 190 -17.41 11.76 4.19
N PRO A 191 -17.42 10.79 3.27
CA PRO A 191 -18.39 9.69 3.26
C PRO A 191 -18.23 8.74 4.46
N LEU A 192 -19.38 8.29 4.99
CA LEU A 192 -19.49 7.26 6.00
C LEU A 192 -19.50 5.84 5.40
N LYS A 193 -19.31 4.82 6.25
CA LYS A 193 -19.17 3.41 5.84
C LYS A 193 -20.38 2.82 5.11
N ASP A 194 -21.57 3.35 5.38
CA ASP A 194 -22.83 2.96 4.76
C ASP A 194 -23.11 3.71 3.45
N GLN A 195 -22.38 4.79 3.17
CA GLN A 195 -22.51 5.60 1.96
C GLN A 195 -21.57 5.10 0.87
N ARG A 196 -21.90 3.99 0.22
CA ARG A 196 -21.06 3.45 -0.87
C ARG A 196 -21.24 4.22 -2.17
N TRP A 197 -20.17 4.27 -2.96
CA TRP A 197 -20.24 4.75 -4.33
C TRP A 197 -21.16 3.87 -5.18
N SER A 198 -21.97 4.51 -6.02
CA SER A 198 -22.70 3.86 -7.12
C SER A 198 -22.83 4.82 -8.29
N SER A 199 -22.93 4.32 -9.52
CA SER A 199 -23.15 5.16 -10.70
C SER A 199 -24.43 5.97 -10.58
N ALA A 200 -25.49 5.39 -10.00
CA ALA A 200 -26.77 6.08 -9.79
C ALA A 200 -26.64 7.31 -8.88
N ASN A 201 -25.80 7.26 -7.84
CA ASN A 201 -25.59 8.40 -6.96
C ASN A 201 -24.67 9.45 -7.58
N ALA A 202 -23.76 9.05 -8.48
CA ALA A 202 -22.88 9.99 -9.17
C ALA A 202 -23.64 10.83 -10.19
N ASP A 203 -24.59 10.24 -10.92
CA ASP A 203 -25.43 10.97 -11.88
C ASP A 203 -26.34 12.00 -11.19
N ALA A 204 -26.80 11.71 -9.97
CA ALA A 204 -27.65 12.59 -9.18
C ALA A 204 -26.94 13.85 -8.62
N VAL A 205 -25.60 13.88 -8.63
CA VAL A 205 -24.78 15.04 -8.22
C VAL A 205 -24.34 15.88 -9.43
N GLY A 206 -24.59 15.39 -10.65
CA GLY A 206 -24.26 16.06 -11.92
C GLY A 206 -25.36 16.96 -12.49
N GLU A 207 -26.48 17.14 -11.79
CA GLU A 207 -27.53 18.14 -12.07
C GLU A 207 -27.43 19.33 -11.09
#